data_AF-A0A7J6H4Y8-F1
#
_entry.id   AF-A0A7J6H4Y8-F1
#
_cell.length_a   1.000
_cell.length_b   1.000
_cell.length_c   1.000
_cell.angle_alpha   90.00
_cell.angle_beta   90.00
_cell.angle_gamma   90.00
#
_symmetry.space_group_name_H-M   'P 1'
#
loop_
_entity.id
_entity.type
_entity.pdbx_description
1 polymer ?
#
loop_
_entity_poly.entity_id
_entity_poly.type
_entity_poly.pdbx_seq_one_letter_code
_entity_poly.pdbx_strand_id
1 'polypeptide(L)'
;MLMPSSMSFLNLRKIGICYCDGMINFMNSSTSRSLVQLQDITIKKCKEMRQVIVDEEEAGENVMVFPKLVTLALHGLPNLKSFNSGNSEIQFPNLENVIVSECPHMENFSSGNVITSKLAKIITKVKDECFFDMMHAEVIEDDWKGDLKTTVTMIWEENNNEQPMKSDQDYDSCSTSSSQ
;
A
#
# COMPACT_ATOMS: atom_id res chain seq x y z
N MET A 1 -16.55 -38.12 3.27
CA MET A 1 -16.47 -37.30 2.05
C MET A 1 -15.29 -36.37 2.23
N LEU A 2 -14.25 -36.52 1.40
CA LEU A 2 -13.06 -35.68 1.43
C LEU A 2 -13.35 -34.45 0.56
N MET A 3 -13.33 -33.26 1.16
CA MET A 3 -13.34 -32.00 0.40
C MET A 3 -11.96 -31.83 -0.26
N PRO A 4 -11.86 -31.40 -1.52
CA PRO A 4 -10.56 -31.06 -2.10
C PRO A 4 -9.96 -29.91 -1.30
N SER A 5 -8.74 -30.10 -0.79
CA SER A 5 -7.97 -29.13 -0.02
C SER A 5 -7.39 -28.03 -0.90
N SER A 6 -8.26 -27.27 -1.56
CA SER A 6 -7.98 -25.93 -2.06
C SER A 6 -9.32 -25.20 -2.25
N MET A 7 -9.85 -24.62 -1.16
CA MET A 7 -10.78 -23.51 -1.29
C MET A 7 -10.01 -22.35 -1.91
N SER A 8 -9.92 -22.39 -3.23
CA SER A 8 -9.25 -21.41 -4.02
C SER A 8 -10.22 -20.24 -4.16
N PHE A 9 -9.76 -19.04 -3.80
CA PHE A 9 -10.52 -17.80 -3.89
C PHE A 9 -10.74 -17.36 -5.35
N LEU A 10 -10.92 -18.32 -6.26
CA LEU A 10 -10.94 -18.14 -7.71
C LEU A 10 -12.05 -17.21 -8.18
N ASN A 11 -13.07 -16.95 -7.37
CA ASN A 11 -14.18 -16.07 -7.74
C ASN A 11 -14.13 -14.71 -7.03
N LEU A 12 -13.15 -14.46 -6.16
CA LEU A 12 -13.00 -13.15 -5.52
C LEU A 12 -12.62 -12.11 -6.57
N ARG A 13 -13.45 -11.09 -6.70
CA ARG A 13 -13.25 -9.95 -7.61
C ARG A 13 -12.86 -8.68 -6.88
N LYS A 14 -13.34 -8.49 -5.65
CA LYS A 14 -13.06 -7.30 -4.86
C LYS A 14 -12.67 -7.71 -3.45
N ILE A 15 -11.65 -7.07 -2.91
CA ILE A 15 -11.22 -7.23 -1.53
C ILE A 15 -11.12 -5.84 -0.89
N GLY A 16 -11.89 -5.64 0.17
CA GLY A 16 -11.88 -4.43 0.98
C GLY A 16 -11.53 -4.76 2.42
N ILE A 17 -10.44 -4.20 2.93
CA ILE A 17 -9.97 -4.36 4.31
C ILE A 17 -9.92 -2.98 4.92
N CYS A 18 -10.69 -2.74 5.98
CA CYS A 18 -10.79 -1.44 6.61
C CYS A 18 -10.64 -1.58 8.12
N TYR A 19 -9.87 -0.70 8.76
CA TYR A 19 -9.77 -0.59 10.22
C TYR A 19 -9.34 -1.90 10.92
N CYS A 20 -8.52 -2.71 10.24
CA CYS A 20 -8.04 -4.00 10.75
C CYS A 20 -6.66 -3.83 11.41
N ASP A 21 -6.64 -3.13 12.55
CA ASP A 21 -5.39 -2.76 13.22
C ASP A 21 -4.58 -3.96 13.74
N GLY A 22 -5.14 -5.16 13.90
CA GLY A 22 -4.37 -6.36 14.26
C GLY A 22 -3.66 -7.05 13.10
N MET A 23 -3.92 -6.63 11.85
CA MET A 23 -3.44 -7.32 10.65
C MET A 23 -2.04 -6.83 10.27
N ILE A 24 -1.04 -7.71 10.43
CA ILE A 24 0.36 -7.39 10.07
C ILE A 24 0.60 -7.56 8.56
N ASN A 25 -0.07 -8.53 7.95
CA ASN A 25 -0.02 -8.81 6.52
C ASN A 25 -1.38 -9.29 6.03
N PHE A 26 -1.67 -9.08 4.74
CA PHE A 26 -2.94 -9.50 4.16
C PHE A 26 -2.89 -10.96 3.71
N MET A 27 -1.88 -11.35 2.94
CA MET A 27 -1.77 -12.71 2.39
C MET A 27 -0.33 -13.12 2.12
N ASN A 28 -0.12 -14.40 1.80
CA ASN A 28 1.16 -14.90 1.28
C ASN A 28 1.16 -15.06 -0.25
N SER A 29 2.35 -15.27 -0.83
CA SER A 29 2.52 -15.42 -2.29
C SER A 29 1.76 -16.63 -2.88
N SER A 30 1.58 -17.70 -2.10
CA SER A 30 0.74 -18.83 -2.51
C SER A 30 -0.73 -18.45 -2.68
N THR A 31 -1.28 -17.72 -1.70
CA THR A 31 -2.67 -17.23 -1.75
C THR A 31 -2.84 -16.22 -2.88
N SER A 32 -1.88 -15.30 -3.05
CA SER A 32 -1.95 -14.25 -4.08
C SER A 32 -2.09 -14.83 -5.48
N ARG A 33 -1.37 -15.91 -5.79
CA ARG A 33 -1.45 -16.61 -7.09
C ARG A 33 -2.80 -17.26 -7.35
N SER A 34 -3.58 -17.56 -6.32
CA SER A 34 -4.94 -18.09 -6.49
C SER A 34 -5.97 -17.01 -6.83
N LEU A 35 -5.65 -15.73 -6.67
CA LEU A 35 -6.57 -14.59 -6.83
C LEU A 35 -6.64 -14.07 -8.28
N VAL A 36 -6.69 -14.99 -9.25
CA VAL A 36 -6.63 -14.66 -10.69
C VAL A 36 -7.85 -13.90 -11.23
N GLN A 37 -8.96 -13.84 -10.48
CA GLN A 37 -10.15 -13.06 -10.86
C GLN A 37 -10.26 -11.71 -10.16
N LEU A 38 -9.29 -11.38 -9.31
CA LEU A 38 -9.31 -10.16 -8.51
C LEU A 38 -9.17 -8.93 -9.41
N GLN A 39 -10.05 -7.97 -9.20
CA GLN A 39 -10.20 -6.72 -9.96
C GLN A 39 -9.87 -5.51 -9.09
N ASP A 40 -10.27 -5.54 -7.82
CA ASP A 40 -10.03 -4.43 -6.89
C ASP A 40 -9.45 -4.93 -5.56
N ILE A 41 -8.38 -4.27 -5.12
CA ILE A 41 -7.83 -4.37 -3.76
C ILE A 41 -7.94 -2.98 -3.12
N THR A 42 -8.56 -2.91 -1.95
CA THR A 42 -8.61 -1.72 -1.12
C THR A 42 -8.25 -2.07 0.31
N ILE A 43 -7.21 -1.44 0.85
CA ILE A 43 -6.75 -1.59 2.23
C ILE A 43 -6.67 -0.21 2.88
N LYS A 44 -7.44 0.00 3.94
CA LYS A 44 -7.64 1.31 4.58
C LYS A 44 -7.41 1.25 6.08
N LYS A 45 -6.68 2.24 6.61
CA LYS A 45 -6.57 2.53 8.05
C LYS A 45 -6.24 1.27 8.88
N CYS A 46 -5.33 0.43 8.39
CA CYS A 46 -4.85 -0.78 9.08
C CYS A 46 -3.44 -0.52 9.60
N LYS A 47 -3.32 -0.06 10.85
CA LYS A 47 -2.09 0.56 11.34
C LYS A 47 -0.92 -0.40 11.47
N GLU A 48 -1.14 -1.64 11.89
CA GLU A 48 -0.04 -2.60 12.11
C GLU A 48 0.42 -3.31 10.83
N MET A 49 -0.23 -3.04 9.68
CA MET A 49 0.15 -3.68 8.43
C MET A 49 1.53 -3.22 7.99
N ARG A 50 2.45 -4.18 7.83
CA ARG A 50 3.85 -3.93 7.42
C ARG A 50 4.10 -4.29 5.97
N GLN A 51 3.45 -5.34 5.48
CA GLN A 51 3.48 -5.74 4.07
C GLN A 51 2.09 -6.21 3.64
N VAL A 52 1.72 -6.02 2.38
CA VAL A 52 0.46 -6.59 1.87
C VAL A 52 0.63 -8.09 1.61
N ILE A 53 1.72 -8.46 0.94
CA ILE A 53 2.06 -9.83 0.58
C ILE A 53 3.36 -10.22 1.30
N VAL A 54 3.30 -11.35 2.00
CA VAL A 54 4.50 -12.06 2.45
C VAL A 54 4.93 -13.04 1.37
N ASP A 55 6.09 -12.79 0.79
CA ASP A 55 6.71 -13.70 -0.14
C ASP A 55 7.43 -14.80 0.63
N GLU A 56 6.94 -16.03 0.52
CA GLU A 56 7.45 -17.20 1.24
C GLU A 56 8.47 -18.02 0.40
N GLU A 57 8.84 -17.54 -0.79
CA GLU A 57 9.60 -18.33 -1.77
C GLU A 57 11.03 -17.82 -1.99
N GLU A 58 11.89 -18.74 -2.42
CA GLU A 58 13.30 -18.46 -2.75
C GLU A 58 13.43 -17.62 -4.03
N ALA A 59 14.50 -16.84 -4.09
CA ALA A 59 14.72 -15.85 -5.14
C ALA A 59 14.76 -16.46 -6.55
N GLY A 60 13.89 -15.97 -7.44
CA GLY A 60 14.04 -16.13 -8.89
C GLY A 60 13.20 -17.21 -9.57
N GLU A 61 12.39 -17.98 -8.85
CA GLU A 61 11.62 -19.08 -9.47
C GLU A 61 10.14 -18.79 -9.71
N ASN A 62 9.54 -17.73 -9.13
CA ASN A 62 8.10 -17.50 -9.26
C ASN A 62 7.71 -16.06 -9.63
N VAL A 63 6.78 -15.98 -10.59
CA VAL A 63 6.13 -14.76 -11.05
C VAL A 63 4.73 -14.69 -10.45
N MET A 64 4.40 -13.58 -9.79
CA MET A 64 3.05 -13.29 -9.32
C MET A 64 2.31 -12.48 -10.39
N VAL A 65 1.23 -13.03 -10.94
CA VAL A 65 0.43 -12.34 -11.95
C VAL A 65 -0.94 -12.03 -11.37
N PHE A 66 -1.33 -10.75 -11.45
CA PHE A 66 -2.68 -10.27 -11.13
C PHE A 66 -3.40 -9.88 -12.42
N PRO A 67 -3.90 -10.86 -13.19
CA PRO A 67 -4.26 -10.65 -14.59
C PRO A 67 -5.50 -9.76 -14.77
N LYS A 68 -6.32 -9.58 -13.74
CA LYS A 68 -7.57 -8.80 -13.82
C LYS A 68 -7.60 -7.60 -12.90
N LEU A 69 -6.54 -7.35 -12.13
CA LEU A 69 -6.51 -6.26 -11.17
C LEU A 69 -6.49 -4.94 -11.93
N VAL A 70 -7.50 -4.10 -11.70
CA VAL A 70 -7.68 -2.77 -12.31
C VAL A 70 -7.36 -1.68 -11.30
N THR A 71 -7.72 -1.91 -10.03
CA THR A 71 -7.54 -0.92 -8.95
C THR A 71 -6.77 -1.51 -7.78
N LEU A 72 -5.73 -0.81 -7.35
CA LEU A 72 -5.03 -1.07 -6.09
C LEU A 72 -5.04 0.20 -5.23
N ALA A 73 -5.62 0.12 -4.05
CA ALA A 73 -5.77 1.26 -3.18
C ALA A 73 -5.26 0.96 -1.76
N LEU A 74 -4.24 1.70 -1.35
CA LEU A 74 -3.55 1.61 -0.07
C LEU A 74 -3.65 2.98 0.60
N HIS A 75 -4.39 3.07 1.70
CA HIS A 75 -4.65 4.36 2.33
C HIS A 75 -4.58 4.33 3.85
N GLY A 76 -3.85 5.26 4.44
CA GLY A 76 -3.72 5.39 5.89
C GLY A 76 -3.06 4.18 6.52
N LEU A 77 -1.96 3.71 5.93
CA LEU A 77 -1.21 2.54 6.39
C LEU A 77 0.14 3.00 6.94
N PRO A 78 0.17 3.56 8.17
CA PRO A 78 1.34 4.24 8.70
C PRO A 78 2.57 3.35 8.80
N ASN A 79 2.43 2.04 9.07
CA ASN A 79 3.57 1.13 9.20
C ASN A 79 3.86 0.29 7.95
N LEU A 80 3.17 0.54 6.83
CA LEU A 80 3.38 -0.23 5.61
C LEU A 80 4.74 0.10 5.02
N LYS A 81 5.60 -0.92 4.85
CA LYS A 81 6.95 -0.80 4.30
C LYS A 81 7.01 -1.10 2.81
N SER A 82 6.25 -2.10 2.37
CA SER A 82 6.17 -2.48 0.97
C SER A 82 4.88 -3.23 0.64
N PHE A 83 4.53 -3.33 -0.65
CA PHE A 83 3.44 -4.18 -1.09
C PHE A 83 3.83 -5.67 -1.00
N ASN A 84 5.03 -6.03 -1.45
CA ASN A 84 5.56 -7.39 -1.35
C ASN A 84 6.86 -7.42 -0.53
N SER A 85 7.00 -8.39 0.38
CA SER A 85 8.21 -8.54 1.21
C SER A 85 9.40 -9.14 0.47
N GLY A 86 9.16 -9.90 -0.62
CA GLY A 86 10.20 -10.58 -1.38
C GLY A 86 10.62 -9.87 -2.66
N ASN A 87 11.36 -10.62 -3.48
CA ASN A 87 11.93 -10.16 -4.74
C ASN A 87 11.31 -10.83 -5.98
N SER A 88 10.22 -11.58 -5.83
CA SER A 88 9.47 -12.12 -6.96
C SER A 88 9.02 -11.02 -7.92
N GLU A 89 9.03 -11.34 -9.22
CA GLU A 89 8.46 -10.44 -10.22
C GLU A 89 6.94 -10.39 -10.06
N ILE A 90 6.38 -9.18 -10.11
CA ILE A 90 4.94 -8.94 -10.03
C ILE A 90 4.45 -8.32 -11.33
N GLN A 91 3.44 -8.93 -11.93
CA GLN A 91 2.84 -8.46 -13.18
C GLN A 91 1.40 -8.03 -12.98
N PHE A 92 1.11 -6.80 -13.41
CA PHE A 92 -0.19 -6.16 -13.38
C PHE A 92 -0.60 -5.70 -14.79
N PRO A 93 -1.00 -6.63 -15.67
CA PRO A 93 -1.26 -6.32 -17.08
C PRO A 93 -2.47 -5.40 -17.33
N ASN A 94 -3.38 -5.28 -16.36
CA ASN A 94 -4.60 -4.48 -16.47
C ASN A 94 -4.77 -3.42 -15.36
N LEU A 95 -3.72 -3.17 -14.56
CA LEU A 95 -3.80 -2.18 -13.49
C LEU A 95 -3.77 -0.79 -14.11
N GLU A 96 -4.83 -0.02 -13.84
CA GLU A 96 -5.03 1.32 -14.39
C GLU A 96 -4.93 2.38 -13.29
N ASN A 97 -5.39 2.05 -12.09
CA ASN A 97 -5.51 2.98 -10.97
C ASN A 97 -4.76 2.46 -9.75
N VAL A 98 -3.76 3.22 -9.32
CA VAL A 98 -3.08 2.99 -8.04
C VAL A 98 -3.32 4.20 -7.15
N ILE A 99 -3.69 3.93 -5.90
CA ILE A 99 -3.80 4.95 -4.86
C ILE A 99 -2.87 4.54 -3.72
N VAL A 100 -1.92 5.41 -3.37
CA VAL A 100 -1.03 5.25 -2.21
C VAL A 100 -1.04 6.56 -1.46
N SER A 101 -1.80 6.62 -0.37
CA SER A 101 -2.03 7.87 0.36
C SER A 101 -1.88 7.65 1.86
N GLU A 102 -1.24 8.56 2.58
CA GLU A 102 -0.97 8.40 4.02
C GLU A 102 -0.25 7.07 4.36
N CYS A 103 0.75 6.71 3.55
CA CYS A 103 1.63 5.55 3.75
C CYS A 103 3.10 6.01 3.93
N PRO A 104 3.42 6.77 4.99
CA PRO A 104 4.69 7.49 5.13
C PRO A 104 5.94 6.60 5.21
N HIS A 105 5.81 5.32 5.56
CA HIS A 105 6.95 4.41 5.67
C HIS A 105 7.10 3.45 4.48
N MET A 106 6.31 3.65 3.41
CA MET A 106 6.35 2.79 2.23
C MET A 106 7.51 3.18 1.31
N GLU A 107 8.72 2.74 1.66
CA GLU A 107 9.97 3.02 0.94
C GLU A 107 9.98 2.47 -0.51
N ASN A 108 9.30 1.34 -0.72
CA ASN A 108 9.30 0.66 -2.01
C ASN A 108 8.00 -0.11 -2.23
N PHE A 109 7.65 -0.35 -3.50
CA PHE A 109 6.55 -1.26 -3.81
C PHE A 109 6.95 -2.73 -3.60
N SER A 110 8.10 -3.13 -4.17
CA SER A 110 8.69 -4.46 -4.00
C SER A 110 10.17 -4.42 -4.36
N SER A 111 10.96 -5.29 -3.73
CA SER A 111 12.36 -5.50 -4.12
C SER A 111 12.48 -6.10 -5.53
N GLY A 112 11.48 -6.88 -5.96
CA GLY A 112 11.41 -7.51 -7.27
C GLY A 112 11.09 -6.54 -8.40
N ASN A 113 11.03 -7.08 -9.62
CA ASN A 113 10.57 -6.34 -10.79
C ASN A 113 9.05 -6.18 -10.74
N VAL A 114 8.55 -5.03 -11.21
CA VAL A 114 7.11 -4.73 -11.23
C VAL A 114 6.71 -4.26 -12.62
N ILE A 115 5.90 -5.07 -13.31
CA ILE A 115 5.47 -4.81 -14.69
C ILE A 115 4.02 -4.30 -14.67
N THR A 116 3.81 -3.10 -15.18
CA THR A 116 2.51 -2.41 -15.18
C THR A 116 2.17 -1.84 -16.57
N SER A 117 1.77 -2.71 -17.50
CA SER A 117 1.63 -2.35 -18.93
C SER A 117 0.58 -1.29 -19.24
N LYS A 118 -0.42 -1.10 -18.37
CA LYS A 118 -1.55 -0.18 -18.57
C LYS A 118 -1.66 0.90 -17.50
N LEU A 119 -0.71 0.96 -16.58
CA LEU A 119 -0.80 1.92 -15.48
C LEU A 119 -0.67 3.33 -16.03
N ALA A 120 -1.74 4.09 -15.86
CA ALA A 120 -1.84 5.44 -16.38
C ALA A 120 -1.71 6.50 -15.28
N LYS A 121 -2.00 6.13 -14.03
CA LYS A 121 -2.23 7.08 -12.94
C LYS A 121 -1.83 6.54 -11.58
N ILE A 122 -1.16 7.37 -10.78
CA ILE A 122 -0.92 7.13 -9.35
C ILE A 122 -1.44 8.33 -8.55
N ILE A 123 -2.35 8.05 -7.61
CA ILE A 123 -2.97 9.05 -6.75
C ILE A 123 -2.32 8.99 -5.38
N THR A 124 -1.86 10.13 -4.90
CA THR A 124 -1.10 10.25 -3.63
C THR A 124 -1.91 10.94 -2.55
N LYS A 125 -2.86 11.79 -2.95
CA LYS A 125 -3.75 12.54 -2.07
C LYS A 125 -5.20 12.33 -2.49
N VAL A 126 -6.01 11.91 -1.52
CA VAL A 126 -7.46 11.74 -1.65
C VAL A 126 -8.15 12.55 -0.56
N LYS A 127 -9.37 13.04 -0.83
CA LYS A 127 -10.21 13.53 0.27
C LYS A 127 -10.71 12.34 1.08
N ASP A 128 -10.61 12.46 2.39
CA ASP A 128 -10.92 11.41 3.36
C ASP A 128 -12.43 11.13 3.35
N GLU A 129 -12.90 10.22 2.48
CA GLU A 129 -14.27 9.72 2.50
C GLU A 129 -14.33 8.20 2.63
N CYS A 130 -15.07 7.78 3.67
CA CYS A 130 -15.30 6.38 4.01
C CYS A 130 -16.31 5.75 3.04
N PHE A 131 -15.85 5.26 1.89
CA PHE A 131 -16.61 4.27 1.11
C PHE A 131 -15.76 3.05 0.74
N PHE A 132 -16.41 1.90 0.69
CA PHE A 132 -15.82 0.58 0.40
C PHE A 132 -15.21 0.48 -1.01
N ASP A 133 -15.60 1.38 -1.93
CA ASP A 133 -15.06 1.49 -3.29
C ASP A 133 -14.28 2.80 -3.44
N MET A 134 -12.95 2.72 -3.51
CA MET A 134 -12.06 3.88 -3.69
C MET A 134 -12.08 4.46 -5.11
N MET A 135 -12.82 3.83 -6.04
CA MET A 135 -13.04 4.34 -7.40
C MET A 135 -13.75 5.71 -7.44
N HIS A 136 -14.43 6.10 -6.35
CA HIS A 136 -15.09 7.41 -6.22
C HIS A 136 -14.30 8.39 -5.32
N ALA A 137 -13.08 8.05 -4.91
CA ALA A 137 -12.28 8.96 -4.10
C ALA A 137 -12.01 10.25 -4.90
N GLU A 138 -12.30 11.41 -4.29
CA GLU A 138 -11.94 12.68 -4.91
C GLU A 138 -10.42 12.80 -4.90
N VAL A 139 -9.84 12.67 -6.10
CA VAL A 139 -8.42 12.77 -6.34
C VAL A 139 -8.01 14.23 -6.26
N ILE A 140 -7.02 14.52 -5.40
CA ILE A 140 -6.48 15.86 -5.25
C ILE A 140 -5.23 16.03 -6.12
N GLU A 141 -4.39 15.01 -6.21
CA GLU A 141 -3.08 15.09 -6.88
C GLU A 141 -2.70 13.75 -7.55
N ASP A 142 -2.00 13.85 -8.69
CA ASP A 142 -1.48 12.73 -9.49
C ASP A 142 0.03 12.96 -9.73
N ASP A 143 0.84 12.03 -9.23
CA ASP A 143 2.31 12.16 -9.21
C ASP A 143 3.01 11.14 -10.10
N TRP A 144 2.32 10.55 -11.07
CA TRP A 144 2.87 9.50 -11.92
C TRP A 144 4.18 9.90 -12.65
N LYS A 145 5.27 9.13 -12.43
CA LYS A 145 6.60 9.36 -13.05
C LYS A 145 6.98 8.35 -14.13
N GLY A 146 6.03 7.53 -14.59
CA GLY A 146 6.24 6.57 -15.68
C GLY A 146 6.50 5.13 -15.25
N ASP A 147 6.91 4.90 -14.00
CA ASP A 147 6.90 3.56 -13.39
C ASP A 147 6.51 3.59 -11.89
N LEU A 148 5.91 2.49 -11.44
CA LEU A 148 5.34 2.36 -10.09
C LEU A 148 6.40 2.39 -8.99
N LYS A 149 7.57 1.78 -9.25
CA LYS A 149 8.62 1.66 -8.24
C LYS A 149 9.23 3.01 -7.94
N THR A 150 9.62 3.73 -8.99
CA THR A 150 10.19 5.08 -8.94
C THR A 150 9.21 6.09 -8.36
N THR A 151 7.93 6.02 -8.74
CA THR A 151 6.90 6.93 -8.19
C THR A 151 6.72 6.73 -6.69
N VAL A 152 6.61 5.48 -6.20
CA VAL A 152 6.48 5.19 -4.75
C VAL A 152 7.71 5.68 -3.96
N THR A 153 8.91 5.43 -4.47
CA THR A 153 10.14 5.88 -3.78
C THR A 153 10.23 7.41 -3.71
N MET A 154 9.88 8.14 -4.77
CA MET A 154 9.84 9.61 -4.73
C MET A 154 8.82 10.14 -3.71
N ILE A 155 7.61 9.57 -3.68
CA ILE A 155 6.58 9.95 -2.70
C ILE A 155 7.10 9.78 -1.27
N TRP A 156 7.80 8.68 -1.00
CA TRP A 156 8.42 8.43 0.30
C TRP A 156 9.52 9.46 0.62
N GLU A 157 10.39 9.76 -0.34
CA GLU A 157 11.45 10.76 -0.18
C GLU A 157 10.89 12.18 0.07
N GLU A 158 9.87 12.59 -0.67
CA GLU A 158 9.19 13.89 -0.49
C GLU A 158 8.61 14.03 0.92
N ASN A 159 7.89 13.00 1.40
CA ASN A 159 7.32 12.99 2.75
C ASN A 159 8.40 13.05 3.87
N ASN A 160 9.61 12.55 3.61
CA ASN A 160 10.71 12.58 4.58
C ASN A 160 11.59 13.83 4.49
N ASN A 161 11.54 14.55 3.36
CA ASN A 161 12.29 15.78 3.14
C ASN A 161 11.53 17.03 3.61
N GLU A 162 10.22 16.93 3.84
CA GLU A 162 9.46 17.95 4.57
C GLU A 162 9.90 17.98 6.05
N GLN A 163 10.78 18.94 6.39
CA GLN A 163 11.18 19.16 7.78
C GLN A 163 9.94 19.39 8.67
N PRO A 164 9.90 18.88 9.91
CA PRO A 164 8.88 19.31 10.84
C PRO A 164 8.98 20.83 10.99
N MET A 165 7.87 21.55 10.79
CA MET A 165 7.76 22.94 11.22
C MET A 165 8.35 23.02 12.63
N LYS A 166 9.39 23.85 12.80
CA LYS A 166 9.90 24.19 14.13
C LYS A 166 8.69 24.61 14.95
N SER A 167 8.41 23.89 16.03
CA SER A 167 7.53 24.40 17.05
C SER A 167 8.23 25.61 17.65
N ASP A 168 7.65 26.79 17.46
CA ASP A 168 7.97 27.94 18.28
C ASP A 168 7.57 27.60 19.72
N GLN A 169 8.52 27.07 20.50
CA GLN A 169 8.42 27.05 21.95
C GLN A 169 9.05 28.32 22.50
N ASP A 170 8.36 29.44 22.30
CA ASP A 170 8.47 30.59 23.19
C ASP A 170 7.20 30.61 24.05
N TYR A 171 7.25 29.92 25.19
CA TYR A 171 6.36 30.17 26.33
C TYR A 171 7.19 30.19 27.62
N ASP A 172 7.39 31.41 28.10
CA ASP A 172 7.48 31.84 29.49
C ASP A 172 8.56 31.25 30.39
N SER A 173 9.68 31.95 30.47
CA SER A 173 10.49 32.03 31.69
C SER A 173 9.82 32.99 32.68
N CYS A 174 8.86 32.48 33.47
CA CYS A 174 8.43 33.18 34.69
C CYS A 174 9.25 32.70 35.89
N SER A 175 9.81 33.69 36.58
CA SER A 175 10.78 33.59 37.66
C SER A 175 10.11 33.21 38.98
N THR A 176 10.77 32.36 39.78
CA THR A 176 10.66 32.44 41.24
C THR A 176 12.03 32.29 41.88
N SER A 177 12.55 33.42 42.35
CA SER A 177 13.53 33.50 43.42
C SER A 177 12.94 32.96 44.72
N SER A 178 13.68 32.12 45.43
CA SER A 178 13.61 32.03 46.89
C SER A 178 15.00 31.72 47.43
N SER A 179 15.64 32.75 47.96
CA SER A 179 16.67 32.62 48.99
C SER A 179 15.96 32.59 50.34
N GLN A 180 16.14 31.52 51.11
CA GLN A 180 16.45 31.50 52.54
C GLN A 180 16.70 30.06 52.98
#